data_AF-A0A5S9PGJ2-F1
#
_entry.id   AF-A0A5S9PGJ2-F1
#
_cell.length_a   1.000
_cell.length_b   1.000
_cell.length_c   1.000
_cell.angle_alpha   90.00
_cell.angle_beta   90.00
_cell.angle_gamma   90.00
#
_symmetry.space_group_name_H-M   'P 1'
#
loop_
_entity.id
_entity.type
_entity.pdbx_description
1 polymer ?
#
loop_
_entity_poly.entity_id
_entity_poly.type
_entity_poly.pdbx_seq_one_letter_code
_entity_poly.pdbx_strand_id
1 'polypeptide(L)' 'MMLDRIGLIIAALFVGGIVIFLLPIIDDVMNAESGTTFQILLAVGVLAGVISFIRKQKKNLISKALTR' A
#
# COMPACT_ATOMS: atom_id res chain seq x y z
N MET A 1 -18.53 9.42 -10.71
CA MET A 1 -19.45 8.28 -10.98
C MET A 1 -19.37 7.33 -9.79
N MET A 2 -20.43 6.58 -9.42
CA MET A 2 -20.40 5.66 -8.25
C MET A 2 -19.19 4.70 -8.26
N LEU A 3 -18.72 4.31 -9.45
CA LEU A 3 -17.51 3.51 -9.66
C LEU A 3 -16.21 4.15 -9.09
N ASP A 4 -16.12 5.47 -9.08
CA ASP A 4 -14.95 6.20 -8.56
C ASP A 4 -14.86 6.12 -7.04
N ARG A 5 -16.02 6.17 -6.36
CA ARG A 5 -16.08 6.07 -4.90
C ARG A 5 -15.75 4.66 -4.43
N ILE A 6 -16.25 3.64 -5.14
CA ILE A 6 -15.94 2.23 -4.84
C ILE A 6 -14.44 1.96 -5.02
N GLY A 7 -13.84 2.44 -6.10
CA GLY A 7 -12.39 2.31 -6.32
C GLY A 7 -11.56 2.98 -5.22
N LEU A 8 -12.01 4.12 -4.71
CA LEU A 8 -11.37 4.83 -3.60
C LEU A 8 -11.50 4.07 -2.27
N ILE A 9 -12.67 3.45 -1.99
CA ILE A 9 -12.89 2.64 -0.80
C ILE A 9 -12.01 1.39 -0.82
N ILE A 10 -11.93 0.69 -1.95
CA ILE A 10 -11.05 -0.47 -2.12
C ILE A 10 -9.58 -0.05 -1.92
N ALA A 11 -9.19 1.11 -2.45
CA ALA A 11 -7.84 1.66 -2.22
C ALA A 11 -7.56 1.94 -0.75
N ALA A 12 -8.51 2.54 -0.03
CA ALA A 12 -8.39 2.82 1.40
C ALA A 12 -8.31 1.55 2.24
N LEU A 13 -9.14 0.55 1.94
CA LEU A 13 -9.11 -0.76 2.60
C LEU A 13 -7.79 -1.51 2.34
N PHE A 14 -7.27 -1.44 1.11
CA PHE A 14 -5.98 -2.05 0.76
C PHE A 14 -4.82 -1.41 1.52
N VAL A 15 -4.77 -0.07 1.61
CA VAL A 15 -3.76 0.65 2.41
C VAL A 15 -3.92 0.34 3.90
N GLY A 16 -5.15 0.34 4.43
CA GLY A 16 -5.42 0.01 5.83
C GLY A 16 -5.00 -1.42 6.20
N GLY A 17 -5.30 -2.40 5.33
CA GLY A 17 -4.88 -3.78 5.53
C GLY A 17 -3.37 -3.96 5.50
N ILE A 18 -2.68 -3.19 4.65
CA ILE A 18 -1.21 -3.17 4.59
C ILE A 18 -0.60 -2.61 5.89
N VAL A 19 -1.16 -1.53 6.44
CA VAL A 19 -0.69 -0.97 7.72
C VAL A 19 -0.85 -1.98 8.85
N ILE A 20 -1.99 -2.68 8.93
CA ILE A 20 -2.23 -3.73 9.94
C ILE A 20 -1.21 -4.87 9.80
N PHE A 21 -0.90 -5.26 8.56
CA PHE A 21 0.08 -6.32 8.29
C PHE A 21 1.52 -5.91 8.61
N LEU A 22 1.84 -4.61 8.51
CA LEU A 22 3.16 -4.07 8.81
C LEU A 22 3.42 -3.87 10.30
N LEU A 23 2.38 -3.64 11.12
CA LEU A 23 2.53 -3.45 12.57
C LEU A 23 3.34 -4.56 13.29
N PRO A 24 3.01 -5.86 13.14
CA PRO A 24 3.78 -6.91 13.79
C PRO A 24 5.20 -7.04 13.22
N ILE A 25 5.40 -6.72 11.93
CA ILE A 25 6.73 -6.72 11.31
C ILE A 25 7.60 -5.59 11.88
N ILE A 26 7.02 -4.42 12.13
CA ILE A 26 7.72 -3.29 12.75
C ILE A 26 8.07 -3.61 14.19
N ASP A 27 7.14 -4.21 14.95
CA ASP A 27 7.36 -4.60 16.34
C ASP A 27 8.46 -5.68 16.46
N ASP A 28 8.45 -6.68 15.57
CA ASP A 28 9.53 -7.67 15.47
C ASP A 28 10.86 -7.01 15.07
N VAL A 29 10.88 -6.08 14.10
CA VAL A 29 12.10 -5.37 13.69
C VAL A 29 12.66 -4.50 14.82
N MET A 30 11.81 -3.84 15.60
CA MET A 30 12.23 -3.02 16.73
C MET A 30 12.78 -3.84 17.90
N ASN A 31 12.32 -5.08 18.06
CA ASN A 31 12.70 -5.96 19.17
C ASN A 31 13.75 -7.03 18.80
N ALA A 32 14.17 -7.14 17.53
CA ALA A 32 15.12 -8.17 17.11
C ALA A 32 16.59 -7.76 17.27
N GLU A 33 17.36 -8.51 18.07
CA GLU A 33 18.80 -8.31 18.29
C GLU A 33 19.69 -8.82 17.12
N SER A 34 19.17 -9.66 16.23
CA SER A 34 19.95 -10.16 15.09
C SER A 34 19.03 -10.83 14.05
N GLY A 35 19.01 -10.27 12.84
CA GLY A 35 18.61 -11.01 11.64
C GLY A 35 17.18 -10.77 11.14
N THR A 36 16.83 -9.53 10.82
CA THR A 36 15.52 -9.19 10.21
C THR A 36 15.61 -8.83 8.74
N THR A 37 16.66 -9.24 8.02
CA THR A 37 16.83 -8.98 6.58
C THR A 37 15.60 -9.45 5.77
N PHE A 38 14.99 -10.58 6.14
CA PHE A 38 13.78 -11.09 5.49
C PHE A 38 12.54 -10.22 5.78
N GLN A 39 12.38 -9.76 7.01
CA GLN A 39 11.29 -8.87 7.42
C GLN A 39 11.40 -7.48 6.77
N ILE A 40 12.63 -6.95 6.67
CA ILE A 40 12.92 -5.72 5.94
C ILE A 40 12.61 -5.89 4.45
N LEU A 41 12.99 -7.03 3.85
CA LEU A 41 12.68 -7.33 2.45
C LEU A 41 11.17 -7.42 2.19
N LEU A 42 10.43 -8.02 3.13
CA LEU A 42 8.96 -8.08 3.11
C LEU A 42 8.35 -6.67 3.21
N ALA A 43 8.80 -5.86 4.15
CA ALA A 43 8.34 -4.47 4.31
C ALA A 43 8.62 -3.63 3.05
N VAL A 44 9.81 -3.76 2.46
CA VAL A 44 10.19 -3.08 1.21
C VAL A 44 9.32 -3.56 0.04
N GLY A 45 9.06 -4.86 -0.07
CA GLY A 45 8.19 -5.43 -1.11
C GLY A 45 6.75 -4.91 -1.00
N VAL A 46 6.23 -4.84 0.22
CA VAL A 46 4.89 -4.29 0.50
C VAL A 46 4.83 -2.79 0.15
N LEU A 47 5.83 -2.00 0.55
CA LEU A 47 5.93 -0.58 0.20
C LEU A 47 6.01 -0.35 -1.31
N ALA A 48 6.79 -1.15 -2.04
CA ALA A 48 6.85 -1.09 -3.51
C ALA A 48 5.48 -1.39 -4.15
N GLY A 49 4.74 -2.36 -3.61
CA GLY A 49 3.37 -2.67 -4.00
C GLY A 49 2.42 -1.49 -3.80
N VAL A 50 2.48 -0.84 -2.63
CA VAL A 50 1.69 0.37 -2.32
C VAL A 50 2.01 1.52 -3.28
N ILE A 51 3.29 1.79 -3.52
CA ILE A 51 3.72 2.88 -4.41
C ILE A 51 3.23 2.63 -5.85
N SER A 52 3.36 1.39 -6.33
CA SER A 52 2.86 0.99 -7.66
C SER A 52 1.35 1.17 -7.77
N PHE A 53 0.62 0.77 -6.72
CA PHE A 53 -0.83 0.93 -6.64
C PHE A 53 -1.26 2.41 -6.64
N ILE A 54 -0.64 3.26 -5.80
CA ILE A 54 -0.91 4.71 -5.78
C ILE A 54 -0.63 5.34 -7.14
N ARG A 55 0.48 4.96 -7.79
CA ARG A 55 0.82 5.44 -9.14
C ARG A 55 -0.23 5.04 -10.17
N LYS A 56 -0.77 3.81 -10.07
CA LYS A 56 -1.86 3.33 -10.93
C LYS A 56 -3.16 4.10 -10.68
N GLN A 57 -3.51 4.35 -9.42
CA GLN A 57 -4.69 5.16 -9.06
C GLN A 57 -4.58 6.61 -9.55
N LYS A 58 -3.41 7.24 -9.37
CA LYS A 58 -3.15 8.60 -9.87
C LYS A 58 -3.30 8.69 -11.40
N LYS A 59 -2.74 7.74 -12.15
CA LYS A 59 -2.90 7.68 -13.61
C LYS A 59 -4.38 7.53 -14.01
N ASN A 60 -5.12 6.68 -13.30
CA ASN A 60 -6.54 6.45 -13.59
C ASN A 60 -7.39 7.70 -13.33
N LEU A 61 -7.10 8.44 -12.25
CA LEU A 61 -7.77 9.71 -11.94
C LEU A 61 -7.45 10.80 -12.98
N ILE A 62 -6.20 10.94 -13.40
CA ILE A 62 -5.79 11.91 -14.45
C ILE A 62 -6.45 11.57 -15.79
N SER A 63 -6.43 10.30 -16.19
CA SER A 63 -7.09 9.85 -17.42
C SER A 63 -8.59 10.15 -17.41
N LYS A 64 -9.26 9.95 -16.28
CA LYS A 64 -10.68 10.29 -16.11
C LYS A 64 -10.97 11.79 -16.10
N ALA A 65 -10.01 12.62 -15.71
CA ALA A 65 -10.14 14.07 -15.72
C ALA A 65 -9.97 14.67 -17.13
N LEU A 66 -9.17 14.02 -18.00
CA LEU A 66 -8.92 14.45 -19.38
C LEU A 66 -9.98 13.97 -20.39
N THR A 67 -10.78 12.96 -20.03
CA THR A 67 -11.85 12.40 -20.89
C THR A 67 -13.26 12.92 -20.56
N ARG A 68 -13.36 13.95 -19.71
CA ARG A 68 -14.57 14.73 -19.47
C ARG A 68 -14.49 16.08 -20.17
#